data_AF-A0A1X2Z7R6-F1
#
_entry.id   AF-A0A1X2Z7R6-F1
#
_cell.length_a   1.000
_cell.length_b   1.000
_cell.length_c   1.000
_cell.angle_alpha   90.00
_cell.angle_beta   90.00
_cell.angle_gamma   90.00
#
_symmetry.space_group_name_H-M   'P 1'
#
loop_
_entity.id
_entity.type
_entity.pdbx_description
1 polymer ?
#
loop_
_entity_poly.entity_id
_entity_poly.type
_entity_poly.pdbx_seq_one_letter_code
_entity_poly.pdbx_strand_id
1 'polypeptide(L)'
;CLREGVGETTTYLLDEFPDGHRRRIRTNNMIERLNREIRRRTRVVGGFPDGNSALMLVCARIRYVTANEWSTRRYLDMSRLDDNLVEAN
;
A
#
# COMPACT_ATOMS: atom_id res chain seq x y z
N CYS A 1 15.70 -18.50 5.79
CA CYS A 1 14.77 -17.49 6.34
C CYS A 1 14.95 -16.08 5.77
N LEU A 2 16.05 -15.33 6.00
CA LEU A 2 16.18 -13.98 5.40
C LEU A 2 16.53 -13.98 3.90
N ARG A 3 17.27 -15.00 3.42
CA ARG A 3 17.70 -15.09 2.02
C ARG A 3 16.58 -15.50 1.04
N GLU A 4 15.53 -16.14 1.53
CA GLU A 4 14.50 -16.76 0.68
C GLU A 4 13.55 -15.75 0.01
N GLY A 5 13.50 -14.49 0.48
CA GLY A 5 12.62 -13.46 -0.10
C GLY A 5 13.35 -12.22 -0.65
N VAL A 6 14.68 -12.26 -0.74
CA VAL A 6 15.47 -11.10 -1.20
C VAL A 6 15.15 -10.78 -2.65
N GLY A 7 15.05 -11.81 -3.51
CA GLY A 7 14.70 -11.62 -4.92
C GLY A 7 13.35 -10.92 -5.07
N GLU A 8 12.31 -11.47 -4.43
CA GLU A 8 10.95 -10.92 -4.46
C GLU A 8 10.86 -9.49 -3.91
N THR A 9 11.60 -9.22 -2.83
CA THR A 9 11.61 -7.90 -2.20
C THR A 9 12.36 -6.87 -3.05
N THR A 10 13.31 -7.29 -3.89
CA THR A 10 14.16 -6.38 -4.68
C THR A 10 13.76 -6.26 -6.14
N THR A 11 12.74 -6.98 -6.62
CA THR A 11 12.24 -6.91 -8.01
C THR A 11 12.01 -5.49 -8.52
N TYR A 12 11.56 -4.58 -7.66
CA TYR A 12 11.31 -3.17 -8.05
C TYR A 12 12.60 -2.37 -8.35
N LEU A 13 13.78 -2.94 -8.09
CA LEU A 13 15.09 -2.35 -8.40
C LEU A 13 15.61 -2.76 -9.78
N LEU A 14 14.95 -3.69 -10.48
CA LEU A 14 15.33 -4.09 -11.83
C LEU A 14 15.21 -2.91 -12.81
N ASP A 15 15.95 -2.97 -13.90
CA ASP A 15 15.98 -1.92 -14.93
C ASP A 15 14.63 -1.81 -15.67
N GLU A 16 13.84 -2.89 -15.68
CA GLU A 16 12.47 -2.92 -16.20
C GLU A 16 11.50 -2.03 -15.38
N PHE A 17 11.86 -1.62 -14.17
CA PHE A 17 11.03 -0.78 -13.32
C PHE A 17 11.51 0.68 -13.30
N PRO A 18 10.64 1.65 -13.66
CA PRO A 18 10.98 3.06 -13.67
C PRO A 18 11.41 3.58 -12.30
N ASP A 19 12.46 4.41 -12.30
CA ASP A 19 12.98 5.05 -11.08
C ASP A 19 11.91 5.83 -10.31
N GLY A 20 10.98 6.44 -11.05
CA GLY A 20 9.86 7.18 -10.48
C GLY A 20 8.93 6.34 -9.60
N HIS A 21 8.86 5.01 -9.79
CA HIS A 21 8.04 4.11 -8.99
C HIS A 21 8.76 3.60 -7.73
N ARG A 22 10.09 3.51 -7.75
CA ARG A 22 10.91 2.94 -6.65
C ARG A 22 10.58 3.57 -5.29
N ARG A 23 10.48 4.90 -5.23
CA ARG A 23 10.15 5.62 -3.99
C ARG A 23 8.77 5.23 -3.44
N ARG A 24 7.76 5.05 -4.30
CA ARG A 24 6.39 4.71 -3.89
C ARG A 24 6.27 3.25 -3.46
N ILE A 25 7.02 2.35 -4.10
CA ILE A 25 7.04 0.92 -3.76
C ILE A 25 7.78 0.68 -2.43
N ARG A 26 8.91 1.37 -2.21
CA ARG A 26 9.72 1.21 -0.99
C ARG A 26 9.02 1.69 0.28
N THR A 27 8.14 2.68 0.18
CA THR A 27 7.48 3.29 1.35
C THR A 27 6.11 2.68 1.61
N ASN A 28 5.79 2.40 2.88
CA ASN A 28 4.49 1.87 3.32
C ASN A 28 3.56 2.96 3.91
N ASN A 29 3.89 4.25 3.72
CA ASN A 29 3.28 5.39 4.42
C ASN A 29 1.74 5.37 4.41
N MET A 30 1.13 5.00 3.27
CA MET A 30 -0.34 4.93 3.15
C MET A 30 -0.94 3.85 4.04
N ILE A 31 -0.31 2.67 4.08
CA ILE A 31 -0.75 1.54 4.92
C ILE A 31 -0.53 1.89 6.40
N GLU A 32 0.60 2.50 6.75
CA GLU A 32 0.85 2.93 8.14
C GLU A 32 -0.15 3.98 8.62
N ARG A 33 -0.49 4.95 7.77
CA ARG A 33 -1.52 5.96 8.06
C ARG A 33 -2.87 5.30 8.30
N LEU A 34 -3.28 4.36 7.45
CA LEU A 34 -4.51 3.60 7.61
C LEU A 34 -4.50 2.79 8.91
N ASN A 35 -3.44 2.03 9.18
CA ASN A 35 -3.31 1.21 10.39
C ASN A 35 -3.34 2.06 11.66
N ARG A 36 -2.71 3.24 11.66
CA ARG A 36 -2.75 4.18 12.77
C ARG A 36 -4.18 4.67 13.04
N GLU A 37 -4.93 4.98 11.99
CA GLU A 37 -6.32 5.41 12.12
C GLU A 37 -7.25 4.28 12.59
N ILE A 38 -7.06 3.06 12.09
CA ILE A 38 -7.78 1.88 12.59
C ILE A 38 -7.51 1.69 14.08
N ARG A 39 -6.24 1.69 14.51
CA ARG A 39 -5.85 1.57 15.93
C ARG A 39 -6.44 2.68 16.79
N ARG A 40 -6.50 3.91 16.28
CA ARG A 40 -7.12 5.04 17.00
C ARG A 40 -8.62 4.81 17.22
N ARG A 41 -9.33 4.34 16.20
CA ARG A 41 -10.78 4.09 16.26
C ARG A 41 -11.12 2.89 17.14
N THR A 42 -10.37 1.80 17.03
CA THR A 42 -10.59 0.62 17.87
C THR A 42 -10.30 0.92 19.34
N ARG A 43 -9.30 1.76 19.65
CA ARG A 43 -8.99 2.17 21.02
C ARG A 43 -10.13 2.94 21.69
N VAL A 44 -10.86 3.77 20.94
CA VAL A 44 -12.01 4.54 21.48
C VAL A 44 -13.18 3.62 21.86
N VAL A 45 -13.37 2.52 21.13
CA VAL A 45 -14.42 1.54 21.42
C VAL A 45 -14.12 0.77 22.71
N GLY A 46 -12.84 0.58 23.06
CA GLY A 46 -12.40 -0.13 24.25
C GLY A 46 -12.55 -1.66 24.12
N GLY A 47 -13.79 -2.14 23.99
CA GLY A 47 -14.13 -3.54 23.79
C GLY A 47 -15.28 -3.72 22.80
N PHE A 48 -15.16 -4.70 21.91
CA PHE A 48 -16.21 -5.04 20.96
C PHE A 48 -17.10 -6.15 21.54
N PRO A 49 -18.40 -6.16 21.22
CA PRO A 49 -19.31 -7.21 21.66
C PRO A 49 -18.95 -8.58 21.06
N ASP A 50 -18.33 -8.60 19.87
CA ASP A 50 -17.88 -9.81 19.18
C ASP A 50 -16.82 -9.48 18.10
N GLY A 51 -16.21 -10.51 17.51
CA GLY A 51 -15.17 -10.36 16.49
C GLY A 51 -15.67 -9.79 15.15
N ASN A 52 -16.91 -10.07 14.76
CA ASN A 52 -17.50 -9.50 13.54
C ASN A 52 -17.72 -8.00 13.69
N SER A 53 -18.15 -7.54 14.86
CA SER A 53 -18.29 -6.11 15.15
C SER A 53 -16.96 -5.36 15.00
N ALA A 54 -15.85 -5.94 15.46
CA ALA A 54 -14.51 -5.38 15.24
C ALA A 54 -14.12 -5.38 13.76
N LEU A 55 -14.35 -6.50 13.06
CA LEU A 55 -14.08 -6.65 11.65
C LEU A 55 -14.87 -5.63 10.80
N MET A 56 -16.15 -5.43 11.12
CA MET A 56 -17.00 -4.46 10.43
C MET A 56 -16.45 -3.04 10.53
N LEU A 57 -15.98 -2.61 11.70
CA LEU A 57 -15.38 -1.28 11.86
C LEU A 57 -14.12 -1.12 11.01
N VAL A 58 -13.25 -2.14 11.01
CA VAL A 58 -12.03 -2.15 10.19
C VAL A 58 -12.37 -2.09 8.71
N CYS A 59 -13.26 -2.97 8.24
CA CYS A 59 -13.72 -3.03 6.86
C CYS A 59 -14.39 -1.74 6.41
N ALA A 60 -15.23 -1.13 7.26
CA ALA A 60 -15.85 0.16 6.97
C ALA A 60 -14.79 1.25 6.79
N ARG A 61 -13.75 1.26 7.62
CA ARG A 61 -12.66 2.25 7.49
C ARG A 61 -11.85 2.03 6.22
N ILE A 62 -11.49 0.79 5.89
CA ILE A 62 -10.79 0.45 4.65
C ILE A 62 -11.61 0.91 3.45
N ARG A 63 -12.89 0.50 3.38
CA ARG A 63 -13.80 0.88 2.29
C ARG A 63 -13.88 2.38 2.10
N TYR A 64 -14.00 3.15 3.18
CA TYR A 64 -14.03 4.61 3.11
C TYR A 64 -12.76 5.18 2.48
N VAL A 65 -11.58 4.73 2.91
CA VAL A 65 -10.31 5.26 2.39
C VAL A 65 -10.11 4.86 0.94
N THR A 66 -10.44 3.62 0.58
CA THR A 66 -10.38 3.15 -0.81
C THR A 66 -11.28 3.98 -1.72
N ALA A 67 -12.52 4.25 -1.29
CA ALA A 67 -13.50 4.97 -2.10
C ALA A 67 -13.22 6.47 -2.24
N ASN A 68 -12.56 7.11 -1.27
CA ASN A 68 -12.36 8.56 -1.26
C ASN A 68 -10.91 8.99 -1.60
N GLU A 69 -9.93 8.39 -0.92
CA GLU A 69 -8.53 8.86 -0.98
C GLU A 69 -7.72 8.11 -2.04
N TRP A 70 -7.99 6.81 -2.24
CA TRP A 70 -7.18 5.96 -3.12
C TRP A 70 -7.74 5.86 -4.53
N SER A 71 -9.07 5.81 -4.69
CA SER A 71 -9.74 5.76 -6.01
C SER A 71 -9.45 7.00 -6.87
N THR A 72 -9.19 8.15 -6.24
CA THR A 72 -9.03 9.44 -6.91
C THR A 72 -7.61 9.70 -7.42
N ARG A 73 -6.63 8.86 -7.06
CA ARG A 73 -5.21 9.07 -7.40
C ARG A 73 -4.61 7.86 -8.10
N ARG A 74 -3.94 8.09 -9.24
CA ARG A 74 -3.04 7.10 -9.85
C ARG A 74 -1.80 6.92 -8.97
N TYR A 75 -1.77 5.84 -8.20
CA TYR A 75 -0.67 5.53 -7.27
C TYR A 75 0.62 5.11 -7.98
N LEU A 76 0.51 4.35 -9.07
CA LEU A 76 1.61 4.08 -10.00
C LEU A 76 1.13 4.42 -11.40
N ASP A 77 1.99 5.11 -12.15
CA ASP A 77 1.70 5.46 -13.55
C ASP A 77 2.25 4.36 -14.46
N MET A 78 1.37 3.51 -14.97
CA MET A 78 1.76 2.31 -15.71
C MET A 78 2.29 2.60 -17.11
N SER A 79 1.99 3.78 -17.68
CA SER A 79 2.54 4.19 -18.98
C SER A 79 4.05 4.40 -18.95
N ARG A 80 4.63 4.53 -17.75
CA ARG A 80 6.06 4.76 -17.57
C ARG A 80 6.88 3.48 -17.54
N LEU A 81 6.25 2.30 -17.47
CA LEU A 81 6.98 1.03 -17.36
C LEU A 81 7.97 0.82 -18.52
N ASP A 82 7.69 1.39 -19.69
CA ASP A 82 8.56 1.28 -20.87
C ASP A 82 9.61 2.41 -20.97
N ASP A 83 9.58 3.41 -20.08
CA ASP A 83 10.47 4.59 -20.15
C ASP A 83 11.96 4.16 -20.17
N ASN A 84 12.31 3.13 -19.40
CA ASN A 84 13.69 2.61 -19.31
C ASN A 84 14.08 1.72 -20.52
N LEU A 85 13.11 1.16 -21.26
CA LEU A 85 13.38 0.37 -22.48
C LEU A 85 13.69 1.27 -23.68
N VAL A 86 13.18 2.51 -23.67
CA VAL A 86 13.41 3.50 -24.73
C VAL A 86 14.76 4.20 -24.57
N GLU A 87 15.21 4.47 -23.34
CA GLU A 87 16.53 5.09 -23.09
C GLU A 87 17.73 4.15 -23.32
N ALA A 88 17.49 2.83 -23.40
CA ALA A 88 18.53 1.82 -23.61
C ALA A 88 18.80 1.45 -25.09
N ASN A 89 18.11 2.09 -26.06
CA ASN A 89 18.27 1.88 -27.51
C ASN A 89 18.85 3.10 -28.24
#